data_AF-A0AA96YEE4-F1
#
_entry.id   AF-A0AA96YEE4-F1
#
_cell.length_a   1.000
_cell.length_b   1.000
_cell.length_c   1.000
_cell.angle_alpha   90.00
_cell.angle_beta   90.00
_cell.angle_gamma   90.00
#
_symmetry.space_group_name_H-M   'P 1'
#
loop_
_entity.id
_entity.type
_entity.pdbx_description
1 polymer ?
#
loop_
_entity_poly.entity_id
_entity_poly.type
_entity_poly.pdbx_seq_one_letter_code
_entity_poly.pdbx_strand_id
1 'polypeptide(L)'
;MWKRRTFHECAEELEILSQDFRDAYINPSTPDQQIREKILQESSERGIEILRMLALSIRSEQDFGAIPTIRTPVGALKRSASTSEVLATLNSYRPPYGGRTGFELLSLREALNKIAHADPYRTGFFVDNTVHDLILSGNHGSNTWIAIVSITDLCRAIKSLPDQNVQSV
;
A
#
# COMPACT_ATOMS: atom_id res chain seq x y z
N MET A 1 -16.63 13.41 19.93
CA MET A 1 -16.87 13.66 18.49
C MET A 1 -15.73 13.01 17.72
N TRP A 2 -15.96 11.88 17.06
CA TRP A 2 -14.98 11.39 16.08
C TRP A 2 -15.04 12.32 14.87
N LYS A 3 -13.95 13.06 14.63
CA LYS A 3 -13.83 13.89 13.43
C LYS A 3 -13.83 12.93 12.23
N ARG A 4 -14.78 13.10 11.30
CA ARG A 4 -14.77 12.36 10.04
C ARG A 4 -13.47 12.74 9.33
N ARG A 5 -12.64 11.74 9.02
CA ARG A 5 -11.39 11.93 8.29
C ARG A 5 -11.68 12.07 6.80
N THR A 6 -10.89 12.83 6.06
CA THR A 6 -10.99 12.91 4.60
C THR A 6 -9.98 11.99 3.89
N PHE A 7 -10.15 11.77 2.58
CA PHE A 7 -9.17 11.02 1.79
C PHE A 7 -7.78 11.64 1.87
N HIS A 8 -7.72 12.97 1.82
CA HIS A 8 -6.46 13.70 1.86
C HIS A 8 -5.82 13.61 3.25
N GLU A 9 -6.60 13.77 4.33
CA GLU A 9 -6.11 13.61 5.71
C GLU A 9 -5.56 12.18 5.94
N CYS A 10 -6.25 11.15 5.45
CA CYS A 10 -5.76 9.77 5.52
C CYS A 10 -4.49 9.54 4.70
N ALA A 11 -4.37 10.15 3.52
CA ALA A 11 -3.17 10.05 2.70
C ALA A 11 -1.96 10.77 3.34
N GLU A 12 -2.18 11.92 3.97
CA GLU A 12 -1.15 12.64 4.74
C GLU A 12 -0.69 11.84 5.96
N GLU A 13 -1.63 11.26 6.72
CA GLU A 13 -1.28 10.41 7.84
C GLU A 13 -0.50 9.17 7.38
N LEU A 14 -0.88 8.55 6.27
CA LEU A 14 -0.15 7.42 5.70
C LEU A 14 1.27 7.81 5.25
N GLU A 15 1.47 9.01 4.71
CA GLU A 15 2.81 9.52 4.38
C GLU A 15 3.68 9.70 5.62
N ILE A 16 3.12 10.24 6.71
CA ILE A 16 3.82 10.40 7.98
C ILE A 16 4.21 9.03 8.55
N LEU A 17 3.27 8.10 8.63
CA LEU A 17 3.54 6.73 9.12
C LEU A 17 4.56 6.01 8.25
N SER A 18 4.50 6.21 6.94
CA SER A 18 5.51 5.71 6.03
C SER A 18 6.87 6.29 6.39
N GLN A 19 7.00 7.62 6.51
CA GLN A 19 8.25 8.28 6.89
C GLN A 19 8.81 7.73 8.21
N ASP A 20 7.99 7.65 9.26
CA ASP A 20 8.38 7.13 10.57
C ASP A 20 8.89 5.68 10.48
N PHE A 21 8.20 4.83 9.72
CA PHE A 21 8.62 3.44 9.48
C PHE A 21 9.98 3.40 8.79
N ARG A 22 10.19 4.21 7.74
CA ARG A 22 11.45 4.24 6.98
C ARG A 22 12.60 4.70 7.85
N ASP A 23 12.42 5.78 8.61
CA ASP A 23 13.44 6.33 9.48
C ASP A 23 13.85 5.32 10.55
N ALA A 24 12.88 4.65 11.16
CA ALA A 24 13.14 3.60 12.15
C ALA A 24 13.82 2.36 11.53
N TYR A 25 13.46 1.98 10.30
CA TYR A 25 14.02 0.80 9.64
C TYR A 25 15.45 1.00 9.15
N ILE A 26 15.75 2.17 8.57
CA ILE A 26 17.01 2.44 7.88
C ILE A 26 18.10 2.96 8.83
N ASN A 27 17.73 3.66 9.90
CA ASN A 27 18.67 4.19 10.88
C ASN A 27 18.72 3.29 12.13
N PRO A 28 19.56 2.24 12.15
CA PRO A 28 19.75 1.39 13.33
C PRO A 28 20.49 2.10 14.47
N SER A 29 20.96 3.34 14.25
CA SER A 29 21.70 4.15 15.22
C SER A 29 20.84 4.71 16.36
N THR A 30 19.52 4.52 16.32
CA THR A 30 18.60 4.88 17.41
C THR A 30 18.96 4.01 18.64
N PRO A 31 19.35 4.60 19.79
CA PRO A 31 20.01 3.85 20.86
C PRO A 31 19.13 2.82 21.59
N ASP A 32 17.82 2.81 21.33
CA ASP A 32 16.87 1.92 22.00
C ASP A 32 16.12 1.05 20.98
N GLN A 33 16.49 -0.24 20.96
CA GLN A 33 15.87 -1.26 20.13
C GLN A 33 14.36 -1.38 20.39
N GLN A 34 13.91 -1.21 21.65
CA GLN A 34 12.50 -1.33 21.99
C GLN A 34 11.69 -0.16 21.42
N ILE A 35 12.23 1.05 21.44
CA ILE A 35 11.60 2.22 20.81
C ILE A 35 11.49 2.00 19.30
N ARG A 36 12.55 1.51 18.65
CA ARG A 36 12.53 1.22 17.21
C ARG A 36 11.47 0.18 16.86
N GLU A 37 11.45 -0.95 17.56
CA GLU A 37 10.47 -2.03 17.34
C GLU A 37 9.04 -1.52 17.54
N LYS A 38 8.82 -0.71 18.57
CA LYS A 38 7.53 -0.07 18.83
C LYS A 38 7.10 0.85 17.68
N ILE A 39 7.98 1.71 17.17
CA ILE A 39 7.67 2.59 16.03
C ILE A 39 7.31 1.75 14.80
N LEU A 40 8.10 0.72 14.48
CA LEU A 40 7.83 -0.16 13.34
C LEU A 40 6.48 -0.86 13.47
N GLN A 41 6.15 -1.35 14.68
CA GLN A 41 4.88 -2.01 14.93
C GLN A 41 3.70 -1.03 14.82
N GLU A 42 3.74 0.09 15.54
CA GLU A 42 2.65 1.08 15.57
C GLU A 42 2.40 1.69 14.19
N SER A 43 3.46 2.02 13.45
CA SER A 43 3.35 2.56 12.08
C SER A 43 2.79 1.52 11.10
N SER A 44 3.16 0.24 11.25
CA SER A 44 2.61 -0.84 10.43
C SER A 44 1.13 -1.08 10.70
N GLU A 45 0.75 -1.23 11.97
CA GLU A 45 -0.64 -1.49 12.37
C GLU A 45 -1.57 -0.37 11.92
N ARG A 46 -1.18 0.89 12.20
CA ARG A 46 -1.97 2.06 11.83
C ARG A 46 -1.95 2.32 10.33
N GLY A 47 -0.83 2.05 9.65
CA GLY A 47 -0.73 2.13 8.19
C GLY A 47 -1.68 1.14 7.51
N ILE A 48 -1.74 -0.10 7.98
CA ILE A 48 -2.68 -1.12 7.48
C ILE A 48 -4.14 -0.69 7.67
N GLU A 49 -4.47 -0.12 8.84
CA GLU A 49 -5.82 0.38 9.12
C GLU A 49 -6.23 1.46 8.11
N ILE A 50 -5.38 2.47 7.90
CA ILE A 50 -5.62 3.56 6.96
C ILE A 50 -5.75 3.03 5.53
N LEU A 51 -4.86 2.12 5.11
CA LEU A 51 -4.90 1.51 3.78
C LEU A 51 -6.20 0.75 3.52
N ARG A 52 -6.69 -0.01 4.51
CA ARG A 52 -7.97 -0.73 4.42
C ARG A 52 -9.16 0.24 4.35
N MET A 53 -9.14 1.27 5.18
CA MET A 53 -10.17 2.30 5.22
C MET A 53 -10.27 3.05 3.89
N LEU A 54 -9.13 3.52 3.36
CA LEU A 54 -9.03 4.13 2.03
C LEU A 54 -9.51 3.18 0.93
N ALA A 55 -9.12 1.90 0.99
CA ALA A 55 -9.56 0.92 0.01
C ALA A 55 -11.07 0.74 0.00
N LEU A 56 -11.72 0.65 1.16
CA LEU A 56 -13.18 0.53 1.26
C LEU A 56 -13.88 1.80 0.78
N SER A 57 -13.51 2.96 1.30
CA SER A 57 -14.23 4.21 1.02
C SER A 57 -14.04 4.67 -0.44
N ILE A 58 -12.81 4.69 -0.97
CA ILE A 58 -12.58 5.12 -2.35
C ILE A 58 -13.26 4.18 -3.35
N ARG A 59 -13.21 2.86 -3.11
CA ARG A 59 -13.90 1.89 -3.98
C ARG A 59 -15.41 2.12 -3.96
N SER A 60 -15.99 2.32 -2.79
CA SER A 60 -17.41 2.62 -2.63
C SER A 60 -17.80 3.86 -3.42
N GLU A 61 -17.11 4.99 -3.22
CA GLU A 61 -17.41 6.24 -3.94
C GLU A 61 -17.22 6.12 -5.46
N GLN A 62 -16.24 5.32 -5.93
CA GLN A 62 -16.09 5.02 -7.36
C GLN A 62 -17.22 4.15 -7.91
N ASP A 63 -17.69 3.17 -7.14
CA ASP A 63 -18.76 2.26 -7.55
C ASP A 63 -20.11 3.01 -7.65
N PHE A 64 -20.33 4.01 -6.80
CA PHE A 64 -21.47 4.93 -6.88
C PHE A 64 -21.29 6.05 -7.92
N GLY A 65 -20.14 6.14 -8.58
CA GLY A 65 -19.84 7.20 -9.55
C GLY A 65 -19.67 8.59 -8.94
N ALA A 66 -19.48 8.69 -7.62
CA ALA A 66 -19.30 9.95 -6.90
C ALA A 66 -17.90 10.56 -7.12
N ILE A 67 -16.90 9.72 -7.41
CA ILE A 67 -15.54 10.15 -7.79
C ILE A 67 -15.04 9.39 -9.03
N PRO A 68 -14.16 10.00 -9.84
CA PRO A 68 -13.64 9.36 -11.04
C PRO A 68 -12.69 8.20 -10.73
N THR A 69 -12.63 7.22 -11.63
CA THR A 69 -11.55 6.24 -11.64
C THR A 69 -10.32 6.85 -12.31
N ILE A 70 -9.24 7.03 -11.56
CA ILE A 70 -7.96 7.46 -12.09
C ILE A 70 -7.13 6.27 -12.58
N ARG A 71 -6.46 6.45 -13.72
CA ARG A 71 -5.59 5.44 -14.33
C ARG A 71 -4.11 5.62 -13.99
N THR A 72 -3.78 6.56 -13.11
CA THR A 72 -2.42 6.79 -12.64
C THR A 72 -1.86 5.50 -12.06
N PRO A 73 -0.73 5.00 -12.59
CA PRO A 73 -0.05 3.85 -12.02
C PRO A 73 0.43 4.16 -10.61
N VAL A 74 0.19 3.23 -9.68
CA VAL A 74 0.68 3.32 -8.28
C VAL A 74 1.50 2.08 -7.91
N GLY A 75 1.84 1.25 -8.91
CA GLY A 75 2.46 -0.03 -8.69
C GLY A 75 2.53 -0.92 -9.92
N ALA A 76 2.78 -2.20 -9.67
CA ALA A 76 2.86 -3.23 -10.70
C ALA A 76 2.11 -4.50 -10.27
N LEU A 77 1.51 -5.22 -11.21
CA LEU A 77 0.71 -6.42 -10.97
C LEU A 77 1.18 -7.59 -11.83
N LYS A 78 1.33 -8.76 -11.22
CA LYS A 78 1.41 -10.05 -11.91
C LYS A 78 0.18 -10.87 -11.55
N ARG A 79 -0.73 -11.09 -12.49
CA ARG A 79 -2.04 -11.76 -12.24
C ARG A 79 -1.95 -13.28 -12.05
N SER A 80 -0.95 -13.89 -12.67
CA SER A 80 -0.73 -15.34 -12.66
C SER A 80 0.71 -15.60 -12.26
N ALA A 81 0.91 -15.76 -10.96
CA ALA A 81 2.19 -16.07 -10.35
C ALA A 81 2.15 -17.47 -9.76
N SER A 82 3.26 -18.18 -9.86
CA SER A 82 3.52 -19.40 -9.11
C SER A 82 3.96 -19.09 -7.67
N THR A 83 3.86 -20.07 -6.77
CA THR A 83 4.33 -19.90 -5.37
C THR A 83 5.82 -19.57 -5.30
N SER A 84 6.64 -20.14 -6.20
CA SER A 84 8.07 -19.82 -6.27
C SER A 84 8.31 -18.36 -6.69
N GLU A 85 7.52 -17.82 -7.61
CA GLU A 85 7.60 -16.41 -8.00
C GLU A 85 7.18 -15.45 -6.88
N VAL A 86 6.20 -15.84 -6.05
CA VAL A 86 5.82 -15.07 -4.85
C VAL A 86 7.01 -14.98 -3.89
N LEU A 87 7.59 -16.12 -3.52
CA LEU A 87 8.75 -16.17 -2.63
C LEU A 87 9.96 -15.43 -3.21
N ALA A 88 10.23 -15.61 -4.50
CA ALA A 88 11.31 -14.90 -5.19
C ALA A 88 11.08 -13.38 -5.13
N THR A 89 9.86 -12.92 -5.38
CA THR A 89 9.56 -11.48 -5.35
C THR A 89 9.67 -10.91 -3.95
N LEU A 90 9.14 -11.60 -2.92
CA LEU A 90 9.25 -11.17 -1.52
C LEU A 90 10.72 -11.02 -1.08
N ASN A 91 11.60 -11.92 -1.51
CA ASN A 91 12.99 -11.93 -1.07
C ASN A 91 13.94 -11.05 -1.91
N SER A 92 13.62 -10.81 -3.18
CA SER A 92 14.55 -10.21 -4.14
C SER A 92 14.05 -8.93 -4.81
N TYR A 93 12.81 -8.49 -4.54
CA TYR A 93 12.31 -7.25 -5.11
C TYR A 93 13.22 -6.07 -4.77
N ARG A 94 13.51 -5.26 -5.79
CA ARG A 94 14.17 -3.97 -5.69
C ARG A 94 13.41 -3.00 -6.61
N PRO A 95 13.27 -1.72 -6.21
CA PRO A 95 12.66 -0.71 -7.05
C PRO A 95 13.52 -0.42 -8.29
N PRO A 96 12.94 0.21 -9.32
CA PRO A 96 11.54 0.63 -9.40
C PRO A 96 10.59 -0.54 -9.72
N TYR A 97 9.31 -0.40 -9.34
CA TYR A 97 8.27 -1.37 -9.73
C TYR A 97 7.97 -1.34 -11.23
N GLY A 98 8.17 -0.18 -11.88
CA GLY A 98 7.92 0.04 -13.30
C GLY A 98 8.90 -0.73 -14.18
N GLY A 99 8.38 -1.34 -15.26
CA GLY A 99 9.20 -2.04 -16.25
C GLY A 99 9.64 -3.45 -15.85
N ARG A 100 9.16 -4.00 -14.72
CA ARG A 100 9.41 -5.40 -14.35
C ARG A 100 8.81 -6.37 -15.38
N THR A 101 9.63 -7.29 -15.87
CA THR A 101 9.20 -8.32 -16.83
C THR A 101 8.06 -9.16 -16.27
N GLY A 102 6.99 -9.30 -17.04
CA GLY A 102 5.81 -10.07 -16.65
C GLY A 102 4.92 -9.41 -15.60
N PHE A 103 5.17 -8.13 -15.29
CA PHE A 103 4.27 -7.28 -14.53
C PHE A 103 3.64 -6.23 -15.44
N GLU A 104 2.37 -5.96 -15.25
CA GLU A 104 1.66 -4.83 -15.85
C GLU A 104 1.55 -3.68 -14.85
N LEU A 105 1.23 -2.47 -15.34
CA LEU A 105 1.00 -1.33 -14.46
C LEU A 105 -0.27 -1.53 -13.64
N LEU A 106 -0.18 -1.27 -12.33
CA LEU A 106 -1.29 -1.38 -11.40
C LEU A 106 -1.91 0.00 -11.17
N SER A 107 -3.19 0.16 -11.55
CA SER A 107 -3.95 1.39 -11.32
C SER A 107 -4.32 1.57 -9.83
N LEU A 108 -4.71 2.80 -9.42
CA LEU A 108 -5.15 3.06 -8.04
C LEU A 108 -6.26 2.10 -7.60
N ARG A 109 -7.33 1.96 -8.40
CA ARG A 109 -8.48 1.12 -8.04
C ARG A 109 -8.05 -0.33 -7.84
N GLU A 110 -7.19 -0.85 -8.71
CA GLU A 110 -6.70 -2.21 -8.57
C GLU A 110 -5.78 -2.36 -7.36
N ALA A 111 -4.90 -1.39 -7.09
CA ALA A 111 -4.05 -1.41 -5.90
C ALA A 111 -4.87 -1.47 -4.61
N LEU A 112 -5.89 -0.61 -4.48
CA LEU A 112 -6.82 -0.63 -3.35
C LEU A 112 -7.54 -1.98 -3.22
N ASN A 113 -7.95 -2.57 -4.35
CA ASN A 113 -8.52 -3.91 -4.36
C ASN A 113 -7.51 -4.98 -3.90
N LYS A 114 -6.24 -4.89 -4.32
CA LYS A 114 -5.21 -5.83 -3.89
C LYS A 114 -4.85 -5.68 -2.41
N ILE A 115 -4.81 -4.47 -1.88
CA ILE A 115 -4.66 -4.18 -0.45
C ILE A 115 -5.78 -4.85 0.36
N ALA A 116 -7.04 -4.72 -0.08
CA ALA A 116 -8.19 -5.29 0.61
C ALA A 116 -8.22 -6.82 0.61
N HIS A 117 -7.53 -7.48 -0.34
CA HIS A 117 -7.58 -8.93 -0.54
C HIS A 117 -6.21 -9.61 -0.41
N ALA A 118 -5.21 -8.92 0.14
CA ALA A 118 -3.88 -9.48 0.35
C ALA A 118 -3.92 -10.60 1.40
N ASP A 119 -3.16 -11.67 1.16
CA ASP A 119 -2.90 -12.72 2.14
C ASP A 119 -1.90 -12.18 3.18
N PRO A 120 -2.30 -12.00 4.45
CA PRO A 120 -1.44 -11.41 5.46
C PRO A 120 -0.16 -12.22 5.71
N TYR A 121 -0.17 -13.53 5.44
CA TYR A 121 0.97 -14.41 5.66
C TYR A 121 1.97 -14.42 4.50
N ARG A 122 1.62 -13.80 3.36
CA ARG A 122 2.44 -13.76 2.14
C ARG A 122 2.59 -12.34 1.62
N THR A 123 2.92 -11.44 2.55
CA THR A 123 3.21 -10.05 2.28
C THR A 123 4.64 -9.71 2.72
N GLY A 124 5.19 -8.66 2.14
CA GLY A 124 6.49 -8.13 2.45
C GLY A 124 6.55 -6.66 2.04
N PHE A 125 7.73 -6.07 2.15
CA PHE A 125 7.95 -4.68 1.76
C PHE A 125 9.39 -4.49 1.29
N PHE A 126 9.61 -3.39 0.59
CA PHE A 126 10.93 -2.82 0.36
C PHE A 126 10.93 -1.38 0.86
N VAL A 127 12.02 -1.00 1.51
CA VAL A 127 12.16 0.34 2.07
C VAL A 127 13.59 0.86 1.94
N ASP A 128 13.71 2.11 1.52
CA ASP A 128 14.94 2.90 1.55
C ASP A 128 14.65 4.39 1.84
N ASN A 129 15.66 5.26 1.79
CA ASN A 129 15.53 6.68 2.14
C ASN A 129 14.48 7.45 1.30
N THR A 130 14.06 6.90 0.17
CA THR A 130 13.13 7.53 -0.79
C THR A 130 11.91 6.67 -1.15
N VAL A 131 11.99 5.35 -0.99
CA VAL A 131 10.99 4.40 -1.44
C VAL A 131 10.38 3.65 -0.27
N HIS A 132 9.06 3.45 -0.33
CA HIS A 132 8.34 2.50 0.50
C HIS A 132 7.34 1.75 -0.39
N ASP A 133 7.67 0.51 -0.72
CA ASP A 133 6.85 -0.35 -1.56
C ASP A 133 6.33 -1.54 -0.76
N LEU A 134 5.03 -1.78 -0.82
CA LEU A 134 4.42 -3.01 -0.31
C LEU A 134 4.49 -4.09 -1.37
N ILE A 135 4.85 -5.31 -0.96
CA ILE A 135 4.83 -6.51 -1.79
C ILE A 135 3.69 -7.37 -1.28
N LEU A 136 2.58 -7.35 -2.01
CA LEU A 136 1.37 -8.06 -1.66
C LEU A 136 1.24 -9.30 -2.53
N SER A 137 0.69 -10.37 -1.98
CA SER A 137 0.21 -11.49 -2.77
C SER A 137 -1.14 -11.95 -2.25
N GLY A 138 -1.85 -12.71 -3.08
CA GLY A 138 -3.14 -13.29 -2.71
C GLY A 138 -3.67 -14.17 -3.82
N ASN A 139 -4.87 -14.70 -3.62
CA ASN A 139 -5.51 -15.59 -4.57
C ASN A 139 -6.77 -14.96 -5.18
N HIS A 140 -7.08 -15.33 -6.41
CA HIS A 140 -8.36 -15.08 -7.07
C HIS A 140 -8.80 -16.34 -7.79
N GLY A 141 -9.70 -17.10 -7.17
CA GLY A 141 -9.98 -18.47 -7.59
C GLY A 141 -8.73 -19.34 -7.44
N SER A 142 -8.35 -20.04 -8.51
CA SER A 142 -7.14 -20.88 -8.57
C SER A 142 -5.85 -20.11 -8.89
N ASN A 143 -5.94 -18.81 -9.21
CA ASN A 143 -4.78 -18.02 -9.63
C ASN A 143 -4.21 -17.23 -8.46
N THR A 144 -2.90 -17.35 -8.23
CA THR A 144 -2.16 -16.48 -7.31
C THR A 144 -1.67 -15.25 -8.05
N TRP A 145 -1.75 -14.08 -7.40
CA TRP A 145 -1.26 -12.81 -7.94
C TRP A 145 -0.20 -12.19 -7.02
N ILE A 146 0.66 -11.35 -7.59
CA ILE A 146 1.63 -10.52 -6.86
C ILE A 146 1.39 -9.07 -7.25
N ALA A 147 1.26 -8.18 -6.27
CA ALA A 147 1.15 -6.74 -6.48
C ALA A 147 2.26 -6.03 -5.73
N ILE A 148 2.96 -5.13 -6.40
CA ILE A 148 3.88 -4.18 -5.78
C ILE A 148 3.16 -2.84 -5.76
N VAL A 149 2.99 -2.24 -4.58
CA VAL A 149 2.29 -0.97 -4.41
C VAL A 149 3.23 0.05 -3.78
N SER A 150 3.50 1.15 -4.48
CA SER A 150 4.30 2.24 -3.92
C SER A 150 3.42 3.12 -3.05
N ILE A 151 3.75 3.23 -1.76
CA ILE A 151 3.02 4.08 -0.82
C ILE A 151 3.07 5.55 -1.27
N THR A 152 4.23 6.01 -1.74
CA THR A 152 4.41 7.37 -2.23
C THR A 152 3.50 7.69 -3.42
N ASP A 153 3.46 6.81 -4.41
CA ASP A 153 2.62 7.02 -5.59
C ASP A 153 1.14 6.83 -5.26
N LEU A 154 0.81 5.91 -4.35
CA LEU A 154 -0.53 5.71 -3.82
C LEU A 154 -1.07 6.98 -3.16
N CYS A 155 -0.31 7.58 -2.23
CA CYS A 155 -0.71 8.82 -1.57
C CYS A 155 -0.88 9.98 -2.55
N ARG A 156 0.05 10.14 -3.51
CA ARG A 156 -0.06 11.15 -4.56
C ARG A 156 -1.33 10.95 -5.41
N ALA A 157 -1.63 9.71 -5.78
CA ALA A 157 -2.81 9.37 -6.55
C ALA A 157 -4.10 9.65 -5.77
N ILE A 158 -4.15 9.30 -4.48
CA ILE A 158 -5.31 9.60 -3.61
C ILE A 158 -5.53 11.11 -3.49
N LYS A 159 -4.48 11.89 -3.26
CA LYS A 159 -4.56 13.36 -3.16
C LYS A 159 -4.97 14.03 -4.47
N SER A 160 -4.88 13.33 -5.61
CA SER A 160 -5.39 13.82 -6.90
C SER A 160 -6.90 13.63 -7.09
N LEU A 161 -7.54 12.81 -6.24
CA LEU A 161 -8.99 12.66 -6.25
C LEU A 161 -9.65 13.87 -5.57
N PRO A 162 -10.92 14.18 -5.91
CA PRO A 162 -11.72 15.09 -5.11
C PRO A 162 -11.72 14.63 -3.64
N ASP A 163 -11.43 15.55 -2.73
CA ASP A 163 -11.40 15.21 -1.30
C ASP A 163 -12.83 14.93 -0.82
N GLN A 164 -12.99 13.81 -0.12
CA GLN A 164 -14.28 13.32 0.36
C GLN A 164 -14.11 12.79 1.78
N ASN A 165 -15.21 12.77 2.53
CA ASN A 165 -15.22 12.14 3.84
C ASN A 165 -15.06 10.64 3.70
N VAL A 166 -14.18 10.07 4.51
CA VAL A 166 -14.03 8.64 4.71
C VAL A 166 -15.20 8.19 5.57
N GLN A 167 -16.05 7.34 5.01
CA GLN A 167 -17.15 6.76 5.75
C GLN A 167 -16.58 5.75 6.76
N SER A 168 -16.69 6.07 8.05
CA SER A 168 -16.45 5.10 9.13
C SER A 168 -17.54 4.03 9.06
N VAL A 169 -17.15 2.78 8.82
CA VAL A 169 -18.04 1.61 8.94
C VAL A 169 -18.25 1.31 10.43
#